data_AF-A0AAV5SUM6-F1
#
_entry.id   AF-A0AAV5SUM6-F1
#
_cell.length_a   1.000
_cell.length_b   1.000
_cell.length_c   1.000
_cell.angle_alpha   90.00
_cell.angle_beta   90.00
_cell.angle_gamma   90.00
#
_symmetry.space_group_name_H-M   'P 1'
#
loop_
_entity.id
_entity.type
_entity.pdbx_description
1 polymer ?
#
loop_
_entity_poly.entity_id
_entity_poly.type
_entity_poly.pdbx_seq_one_letter_code
_entity_poly.pdbx_strand_id
1 'polypeptide(L)'
;YHSSLCSFTIERWVATRWWKWYEKASPETRWILVIMEMANLIPAVLNATLWMLGYIDVALNVAINFLLNNVSCVIYYITYRRNILALDLINRGEISFDSYSVARTFQLRENVMVMRYFVSVVLPSAAVSFPCFVYFAFHQFGPEDWIIPRTIAFALFDLHLVLFRVVYLYREITINETILEEFRKIGLVTCLIRMLPMSKRVHPYKDPSEEFRNDDNTRTYFDQLA
;
A
#
# COMPACT_ATOMS: atom_id res chain seq x y z
N TYR A 1 13.95 -1.06 3.58
CA TYR A 1 12.67 -0.74 2.90
C TYR A 1 12.86 -0.73 1.39
N HIS A 2 13.47 -1.78 0.83
CA HIS A 2 13.36 -1.98 -0.61
C HIS A 2 11.88 -2.24 -0.93
N SER A 3 11.46 -1.65 -2.04
CA SER A 3 10.12 -1.14 -2.33
C SER A 3 9.04 -2.22 -2.33
N SER A 4 8.43 -2.47 -1.16
CA SER A 4 7.11 -3.10 -1.07
C SER A 4 6.12 -2.45 -2.06
N LEU A 5 6.25 -1.14 -2.28
CA LEU A 5 5.50 -0.38 -3.26
C LEU A 5 5.75 -0.86 -4.70
N CYS A 6 6.98 -1.16 -5.10
CA CYS A 6 7.28 -1.67 -6.45
C CYS A 6 6.75 -3.08 -6.64
N SER A 7 6.99 -3.98 -5.68
CA SER A 7 6.47 -5.35 -5.74
C SER A 7 4.94 -5.33 -5.86
N PHE A 8 4.28 -4.57 -4.98
CA PHE A 8 2.83 -4.36 -5.02
C PHE A 8 2.38 -3.76 -6.35
N THR A 9 3.08 -2.75 -6.87
CA THR A 9 2.71 -2.12 -8.15
C THR A 9 2.82 -3.10 -9.30
N ILE A 10 3.91 -3.88 -9.37
CA ILE A 10 4.13 -4.89 -10.39
C ILE A 10 3.06 -5.97 -10.26
N GLU A 11 2.75 -6.43 -9.05
CA GLU A 11 1.70 -7.42 -8.80
C GLU A 11 0.34 -6.92 -9.32
N ARG A 12 -0.04 -5.68 -8.98
CA ARG A 12 -1.28 -5.06 -9.48
C ARG A 12 -1.27 -4.87 -11.00
N TRP A 13 -0.12 -4.50 -11.56
CA TRP A 13 0.05 -4.37 -13.01
C TRP A 13 -0.10 -5.73 -13.72
N VAL A 14 0.50 -6.78 -13.16
CA VAL A 14 0.37 -8.17 -13.64
C VAL A 14 -1.10 -8.60 -13.55
N ALA A 15 -1.76 -8.37 -12.42
CA ALA A 15 -3.18 -8.70 -12.26
C ALA A 15 -4.06 -8.02 -13.31
N THR A 16 -3.84 -6.73 -13.59
CA THR A 16 -4.57 -6.00 -14.64
C THR A 16 -4.29 -6.56 -16.04
N ARG A 17 -3.06 -6.98 -16.34
CA ARG A 17 -2.66 -7.42 -17.70
C ARG A 17 -3.05 -8.86 -18.00
N TRP A 18 -2.91 -9.75 -17.03
CA TRP A 18 -3.18 -11.20 -17.14
C TRP A 18 -4.44 -11.62 -16.37
N TRP A 19 -5.49 -10.79 -16.45
CA TRP A 19 -6.77 -10.97 -15.75
C TRP A 19 -7.42 -12.35 -15.96
N LYS A 20 -7.34 -12.90 -17.18
CA LYS A 20 -7.91 -14.21 -17.56
C LYS A 20 -7.27 -15.38 -16.80
N TRP A 21 -6.01 -15.23 -16.41
CA TRP A 21 -5.31 -16.26 -15.67
C TRP A 21 -5.71 -16.21 -14.19
N TYR A 22 -5.90 -15.02 -13.62
CA TYR A 22 -6.46 -14.85 -12.27
C TYR A 22 -7.87 -15.44 -12.16
N GLU A 23 -8.69 -15.29 -13.20
CA GLU A 23 -10.06 -15.84 -13.25
C GLU A 23 -10.10 -17.37 -13.12
N LYS A 24 -9.08 -18.06 -13.64
CA LYS A 24 -9.00 -19.53 -13.56
C LYS A 24 -8.67 -20.05 -12.16
N ALA A 25 -8.28 -19.17 -11.23
CA ALA A 25 -7.91 -19.51 -9.85
C ALA A 25 -6.99 -20.74 -9.77
N SER A 26 -6.08 -20.89 -10.74
CA SER A 26 -5.25 -22.09 -10.84
C SER A 26 -4.25 -22.13 -9.67
N PRO A 27 -3.79 -23.32 -9.24
CA PRO A 27 -2.77 -23.44 -8.20
C PRO A 27 -1.50 -22.64 -8.51
N GLU A 28 -1.20 -22.44 -9.79
CA GLU A 28 -0.11 -21.60 -10.30
C GLU A 28 -0.21 -20.15 -9.82
N THR A 29 -1.42 -19.66 -9.51
CA THR A 29 -1.61 -18.29 -9.02
C THR A 29 -0.95 -18.00 -7.70
N ARG A 30 -0.83 -19.02 -6.85
CA ARG A 30 -0.11 -18.91 -5.57
C ARG A 30 1.39 -18.78 -5.77
N TRP A 31 1.94 -19.43 -6.79
CA TRP A 31 3.38 -19.38 -7.06
C TRP A 31 3.84 -18.00 -7.50
N ILE A 32 3.02 -17.24 -8.23
CA ILE A 32 3.38 -15.87 -8.61
C ILE A 32 3.53 -14.99 -7.37
N LEU A 33 2.65 -15.12 -6.37
CA LEU A 33 2.79 -14.36 -5.12
C LEU A 33 4.11 -14.69 -4.41
N VAL A 34 4.47 -15.98 -4.34
CA VAL A 34 5.76 -16.40 -3.75
C VAL A 34 6.94 -15.85 -4.55
N ILE A 35 6.90 -15.94 -5.88
CA ILE A 35 7.98 -15.45 -6.75
C ILE A 35 8.13 -13.93 -6.60
N MET A 36 7.03 -13.19 -6.57
CA MET A 36 7.02 -11.74 -6.38
C MET A 36 7.59 -11.36 -5.01
N GLU A 37 7.24 -12.09 -3.96
CA GLU A 37 7.77 -11.85 -2.62
C GLU A 37 9.26 -12.17 -2.53
N MET A 38 9.71 -13.27 -3.13
CA MET A 38 11.13 -13.61 -3.21
C MET A 38 11.93 -12.59 -4.04
N ALA A 39 11.36 -12.09 -5.14
CA ALA A 39 11.95 -11.05 -5.97
C ALA A 39 12.09 -9.71 -5.23
N ASN A 40 11.28 -9.47 -4.20
CA ASN A 40 11.40 -8.31 -3.33
C ASN A 40 12.39 -8.56 -2.16
N LEU A 41 12.32 -9.75 -1.54
CA LEU A 41 13.13 -10.11 -0.38
C LEU A 41 14.61 -10.25 -0.72
N ILE A 42 14.96 -10.91 -1.82
CA ILE A 42 16.35 -11.18 -2.19
C ILE A 42 17.15 -9.88 -2.37
N PRO A 43 16.71 -8.89 -3.18
CA PRO A 43 17.42 -7.62 -3.31
C PRO A 43 17.48 -6.83 -2.00
N ALA A 44 16.44 -6.91 -1.16
CA ALA A 44 16.42 -6.23 0.13
C ALA A 44 17.49 -6.78 1.07
N VAL A 45 17.60 -8.11 1.18
CA VAL A 45 18.61 -8.79 2.00
C VAL A 45 20.01 -8.53 1.44
N LEU A 46 20.19 -8.61 0.12
CA LEU A 46 21.47 -8.35 -0.52
C LEU A 46 21.92 -6.90 -0.27
N ASN A 47 21.05 -5.91 -0.47
CA ASN A 47 21.37 -4.52 -0.22
C ASN A 47 21.71 -4.25 1.25
N ALA A 48 20.94 -4.82 2.18
CA ALA A 48 21.23 -4.73 3.61
C ALA A 48 22.60 -5.35 3.96
N THR A 49 22.92 -6.51 3.38
CA THR A 49 24.19 -7.20 3.60
C THR A 49 25.37 -6.37 3.05
N LEU A 50 25.27 -5.88 1.83
CA LEU A 50 26.31 -5.05 1.19
C LEU A 50 26.54 -3.74 1.96
N TRP A 51 25.46 -3.13 2.45
CA TRP A 51 25.55 -1.93 3.29
C TRP A 51 26.21 -2.23 4.65
N MET A 52 25.79 -3.29 5.34
CA MET A 52 26.34 -3.68 6.65
C MET A 52 27.82 -4.09 6.59
N LEU A 53 28.26 -4.70 5.48
CA LEU A 53 29.66 -5.04 5.24
C LEU A 53 30.51 -3.84 4.79
N GLY A 54 29.91 -2.67 4.61
CA GLY A 54 30.60 -1.44 4.21
C GLY A 54 31.01 -1.40 2.73
N TYR A 55 30.48 -2.29 1.89
CA TYR A 55 30.75 -2.28 0.45
C TYR A 55 30.06 -1.14 -0.29
N ILE A 56 28.94 -0.62 0.26
CA ILE A 56 28.17 0.47 -0.32
C ILE A 56 28.15 1.62 0.69
N ASP A 57 28.59 2.79 0.24
CA ASP A 57 28.52 4.02 1.02
C ASP A 57 27.07 4.38 1.38
N VAL A 58 26.88 4.97 2.57
CA VAL A 58 25.56 5.34 3.08
C VAL A 58 24.84 6.30 2.13
N ALA A 59 25.54 7.32 1.62
CA ALA A 59 24.93 8.32 0.74
C ALA A 59 24.53 7.70 -0.60
N LEU A 60 25.37 6.83 -1.17
CA LEU A 60 25.06 6.10 -2.39
C LEU A 60 23.83 5.18 -2.20
N ASN A 61 23.78 4.41 -1.10
CA ASN A 61 22.67 3.53 -0.79
C ASN A 61 21.35 4.33 -0.64
N VAL A 62 21.39 5.46 0.06
CA VAL A 62 20.23 6.36 0.22
C VAL A 62 19.79 6.93 -1.13
N ALA A 63 20.73 7.38 -1.98
CA ALA A 63 20.42 7.92 -3.30
C ALA A 63 19.75 6.87 -4.21
N ILE A 64 20.27 5.63 -4.24
CA ILE A 64 19.69 4.52 -5.00
C ILE A 64 18.27 4.21 -4.49
N ASN A 65 18.08 4.08 -3.18
CA ASN A 65 16.77 3.82 -2.59
C ASN A 65 15.77 4.95 -2.88
N PHE A 66 16.22 6.21 -2.81
CA PHE A 66 15.40 7.36 -3.15
C PHE A 66 14.97 7.33 -4.62
N LEU A 67 15.89 7.07 -5.55
CA LEU A 67 15.59 6.97 -6.98
C LEU A 67 14.58 5.84 -7.26
N LEU A 68 14.84 4.64 -6.75
CA LEU A 68 13.95 3.48 -6.91
C LEU A 68 12.55 3.74 -6.35
N ASN A 69 12.46 4.38 -5.19
CA ASN A 69 11.18 4.74 -4.59
C ASN A 69 10.40 5.73 -5.47
N ASN A 70 11.05 6.76 -6.01
CA ASN A 70 10.41 7.72 -6.90
C ASN A 70 9.92 7.08 -8.20
N VAL A 71 10.75 6.23 -8.83
CA VAL A 71 10.35 5.45 -10.01
C VAL A 71 9.12 4.59 -9.68
N SER A 72 9.11 3.93 -8.52
CA SER A 72 7.99 3.10 -8.08
C SER A 72 6.71 3.93 -7.90
N CYS A 73 6.79 5.12 -7.29
CA CYS A 73 5.66 6.05 -7.16
C CYS A 73 5.11 6.48 -8.53
N VAL A 74 5.97 6.72 -9.51
CA VAL A 74 5.56 7.08 -10.88
C VAL A 74 4.82 5.92 -11.55
N ILE A 75 5.38 4.70 -11.50
CA ILE A 75 4.74 3.51 -12.08
C ILE A 75 3.40 3.24 -11.38
N TYR A 76 3.35 3.39 -10.06
CA TYR A 76 2.14 3.26 -9.25
C TYR A 76 1.06 4.25 -9.72
N TYR A 77 1.41 5.53 -9.84
CA TYR A 77 0.50 6.57 -10.28
C TYR A 77 -0.04 6.30 -11.69
N ILE A 78 0.83 5.93 -12.63
CA ILE A 78 0.43 5.59 -14.00
C ILE A 78 -0.55 4.40 -13.99
N THR A 79 -0.25 3.36 -13.21
CA THR A 79 -1.08 2.16 -13.12
C THR A 79 -2.44 2.47 -12.49
N TYR A 80 -2.46 3.28 -11.43
CA TYR A 80 -3.67 3.73 -10.77
C TYR A 80 -4.56 4.56 -11.73
N ARG A 81 -3.96 5.52 -12.44
CA ARG A 81 -4.68 6.35 -13.44
C ARG A 81 -5.25 5.50 -14.57
N ARG A 82 -4.51 4.52 -15.07
CA ARG A 82 -4.98 3.58 -16.10
C ARG A 82 -6.15 2.73 -15.61
N ASN A 83 -6.09 2.21 -14.38
CA ASN A 83 -7.17 1.41 -13.80
C ASN A 83 -8.45 2.25 -13.61
N ILE A 84 -8.33 3.50 -13.15
CA ILE A 84 -9.48 4.42 -13.05
C ILE A 84 -10.07 4.73 -14.42
N LEU A 85 -9.23 5.07 -15.41
CA LEU A 85 -9.71 5.40 -16.75
C LEU A 85 -10.41 4.19 -17.38
N ALA A 86 -9.84 2.99 -17.25
CA ALA A 86 -10.48 1.77 -17.74
C ALA A 86 -11.84 1.52 -17.08
N LEU A 87 -11.96 1.79 -15.78
CA LEU A 87 -13.23 1.65 -15.06
C LEU A 87 -14.26 2.70 -15.50
N ASP A 88 -13.84 3.95 -15.74
CA ASP A 88 -14.70 5.03 -16.24
C ASP A 88 -15.22 4.73 -17.66
N LEU A 89 -14.37 4.26 -18.56
CA LEU A 89 -14.76 3.84 -19.92
C LEU A 89 -15.78 2.69 -19.89
N ILE A 90 -15.63 1.72 -18.97
CA ILE A 90 -16.61 0.65 -18.75
C ILE A 90 -17.94 1.24 -18.28
N ASN A 91 -17.92 2.13 -17.30
CA ASN A 91 -19.14 2.71 -16.73
C ASN A 91 -19.91 3.58 -17.73
N ARG A 92 -19.23 4.18 -18.72
CA ARG A 92 -19.85 4.95 -19.81
C ARG A 92 -20.40 4.09 -20.95
N GLY A 93 -20.14 2.78 -20.95
CA GLY A 93 -20.55 1.89 -22.03
C GLY A 93 -19.77 2.08 -23.34
N GLU A 94 -18.62 2.76 -23.31
CA GLU A 94 -17.79 3.03 -24.50
C GLU A 94 -16.94 1.82 -24.93
N ILE A 95 -16.97 0.71 -24.18
CA ILE A 95 -16.19 -0.50 -24.47
C ILE A 95 -17.06 -1.52 -25.21
N SER A 96 -16.56 -2.04 -26.33
CA SER A 96 -17.28 -3.07 -27.11
C SER A 96 -17.52 -4.33 -26.26
N PHE A 97 -18.75 -4.86 -26.36
CA PHE A 97 -19.22 -6.02 -25.62
C PHE A 97 -18.34 -7.27 -25.79
N ASP A 98 -17.68 -7.44 -26.94
CA ASP A 98 -16.76 -8.56 -27.21
C ASP A 98 -15.52 -8.58 -26.29
N SER A 99 -15.19 -7.44 -25.67
CA SER A 99 -14.05 -7.32 -24.75
C SER A 99 -14.46 -7.18 -23.27
N TYR A 100 -15.77 -7.21 -23.01
CA TYR A 100 -16.36 -7.10 -21.70
C TYR A 100 -16.47 -8.47 -21.05
N SER A 101 -15.88 -8.61 -19.86
CA SER A 101 -16.13 -9.74 -18.96
C SER A 101 -16.44 -9.17 -17.58
N VAL A 102 -17.48 -9.71 -16.94
CA VAL A 102 -17.87 -9.36 -15.57
C VAL A 102 -16.67 -9.52 -14.62
N ALA A 103 -15.84 -10.56 -14.83
CA ALA A 103 -14.64 -10.79 -14.04
C ALA A 103 -13.61 -9.66 -14.19
N ARG A 104 -13.44 -9.12 -15.40
CA ARG A 104 -12.52 -8.01 -15.66
C ARG A 104 -12.95 -6.73 -14.94
N THR A 105 -14.26 -6.42 -14.94
CA THR A 105 -14.78 -5.27 -14.20
C THR A 105 -14.61 -5.44 -12.70
N PHE A 106 -14.85 -6.65 -12.17
CA PHE A 106 -14.62 -6.95 -10.76
C PHE A 106 -13.16 -6.73 -10.36
N GLN A 107 -12.21 -7.28 -11.12
CA GLN A 107 -10.79 -7.12 -10.84
C GLN A 107 -10.30 -5.66 -10.96
N LEU A 108 -10.82 -4.89 -11.91
CA LEU A 108 -10.49 -3.47 -12.01
C LEU A 108 -11.00 -2.69 -10.80
N ARG A 109 -12.23 -2.96 -10.34
CA ARG A 109 -12.79 -2.33 -9.14
C ARG A 109 -11.97 -2.69 -7.90
N GLU A 110 -11.65 -3.97 -7.73
CA GLU A 110 -10.79 -4.45 -6.65
C GLU A 110 -9.42 -3.77 -6.70
N ASN A 111 -8.74 -3.75 -7.84
CA ASN A 111 -7.44 -3.09 -7.96
C ASN A 111 -7.50 -1.59 -7.63
N VAL A 112 -8.52 -0.86 -8.08
CA VAL A 112 -8.69 0.56 -7.73
C VAL A 112 -8.94 0.72 -6.23
N MET A 113 -9.77 -0.13 -5.62
CA MET A 113 -10.05 -0.13 -4.19
C MET A 113 -8.77 -0.37 -3.38
N VAL A 114 -8.01 -1.42 -3.69
CA VAL A 114 -6.76 -1.74 -2.99
C VAL A 114 -5.74 -0.62 -3.17
N MET A 115 -5.61 -0.06 -4.38
CA MET A 115 -4.70 1.07 -4.60
C MET A 115 -5.12 2.34 -3.83
N ARG A 116 -6.41 2.64 -3.72
CA ARG A 116 -6.88 3.75 -2.87
C ARG A 116 -6.58 3.50 -1.40
N TYR A 117 -6.86 2.29 -0.92
CA TYR A 117 -6.54 1.86 0.43
C TYR A 117 -5.03 2.07 0.70
N PHE A 118 -4.18 1.57 -0.19
CA PHE A 118 -2.73 1.70 -0.05
C PHE A 118 -2.28 3.17 0.02
N VAL A 119 -2.80 4.06 -0.83
CA VAL A 119 -2.49 5.51 -0.76
C VAL A 119 -2.94 6.11 0.58
N SER A 120 -4.12 5.71 1.07
CA SER A 120 -4.66 6.20 2.35
C SER A 120 -3.81 5.80 3.56
N VAL A 121 -3.11 4.67 3.47
CA VAL A 121 -2.17 4.19 4.49
C VAL A 121 -0.81 4.86 4.31
N VAL A 122 -0.26 4.85 3.09
CA VAL A 122 1.12 5.26 2.80
C VAL A 122 1.32 6.75 2.92
N LEU A 123 0.37 7.59 2.47
CA LEU A 123 0.56 9.04 2.47
C LEU A 123 0.69 9.62 3.90
N PRO A 124 -0.18 9.28 4.88
CA PRO A 124 0.03 9.68 6.26
C PRO A 124 1.31 9.11 6.85
N SER A 125 1.67 7.88 6.48
CA SER A 125 2.88 7.23 6.95
C SER A 125 4.13 7.97 6.48
N ALA A 126 4.16 8.36 5.21
CA ALA A 126 5.22 9.18 4.64
C ALA A 126 5.34 10.52 5.39
N ALA A 127 4.21 11.20 5.64
CA ALA A 127 4.19 12.45 6.39
C ALA A 127 4.74 12.31 7.82
N VAL A 128 4.36 11.25 8.54
CA VAL A 128 4.87 10.97 9.90
C VAL A 128 6.35 10.55 9.87
N SER A 129 6.81 9.89 8.81
CA SER A 129 8.21 9.48 8.66
C SER A 129 9.15 10.62 8.24
N PHE A 130 8.61 11.73 7.72
CA PHE A 130 9.41 12.84 7.19
C PHE A 130 10.44 13.40 8.19
N PRO A 131 10.10 13.65 9.48
CA PRO A 131 11.08 14.10 10.47
C PRO A 131 12.26 13.15 10.66
N CYS A 132 12.06 11.84 10.51
CA CYS A 132 13.16 10.88 10.60
C CYS A 132 14.25 11.16 9.55
N PHE A 133 13.86 11.54 8.34
CA PHE A 133 14.82 11.89 7.29
C PHE A 133 15.59 13.17 7.63
N VAL A 134 14.95 14.14 8.28
CA VAL A 134 15.60 15.37 8.74
C VAL A 134 16.64 15.07 9.83
N TYR A 135 16.28 14.26 10.83
CA TYR A 135 17.21 13.86 11.89
C TYR A 135 18.39 13.06 11.36
N PHE A 136 18.11 12.11 10.46
CA PHE A 136 19.15 11.31 9.81
C PHE A 136 20.09 12.17 8.97
N ALA A 137 19.55 13.07 8.15
CA ALA A 137 20.35 13.99 7.34
C ALA A 137 21.21 14.92 8.21
N PHE A 138 20.65 15.45 9.30
CA PHE A 138 21.40 16.30 10.23
C PHE A 138 22.53 15.53 10.93
N HIS A 139 22.27 14.29 11.35
CA HIS A 139 23.29 13.42 11.92
C HIS A 139 24.41 13.10 10.91
N GLN A 140 24.06 12.83 9.65
CA GLN A 140 25.03 12.41 8.63
C GLN A 140 25.83 13.56 8.03
N PHE A 141 25.19 14.71 7.75
CA PHE A 141 25.79 15.83 7.02
C PHE A 141 26.07 17.06 7.89
N GLY A 142 25.73 17.02 9.18
CA GLY A 142 26.05 18.08 10.12
C GLY A 142 27.56 18.23 10.35
N PRO A 143 28.04 19.43 10.74
CA PRO A 143 29.45 19.65 11.05
C PRO A 143 30.00 18.65 12.07
N GLU A 144 31.24 18.22 11.89
CA GLU A 144 31.87 17.22 12.78
C GLU A 144 32.02 17.71 14.22
N ASP A 145 32.22 19.01 14.41
CA ASP A 145 32.35 19.64 15.72
C ASP A 145 31.04 19.61 16.54
N TRP A 146 29.89 19.39 15.90
CA TRP A 146 28.57 19.42 16.54
C TRP A 146 28.19 18.06 17.15
N ILE A 147 29.06 17.51 17.99
CA ILE A 147 28.91 16.17 18.57
C ILE A 147 27.58 16.02 19.33
N ILE A 148 27.28 16.99 20.21
CA ILE A 148 26.06 16.94 21.05
C ILE A 148 24.79 17.03 20.19
N PRO A 149 24.61 18.04 19.30
CA PRO A 149 23.43 18.09 18.42
C PRO A 149 23.26 16.84 17.54
N ARG A 150 24.35 16.30 16.98
CA ARG A 150 24.28 15.08 16.15
C ARG A 150 23.82 13.87 16.96
N THR A 151 24.34 13.72 18.18
CA THR A 151 23.92 12.64 19.09
C THR A 151 22.44 12.76 19.48
N ILE A 152 21.97 13.98 19.77
CA ILE A 152 20.55 14.24 20.05
C ILE A 152 19.68 13.92 18.84
N ALA A 153 20.09 14.31 17.64
CA ALA A 153 19.35 14.00 16.41
C ALA A 153 19.25 12.48 16.18
N PHE A 154 20.32 11.72 16.46
CA PHE A 154 20.29 10.26 16.39
C PHE A 154 19.32 9.64 17.41
N ALA A 155 19.34 10.10 18.66
CA ALA A 155 18.37 9.64 19.68
C ALA A 155 16.91 9.98 19.31
N LEU A 156 16.68 11.18 18.76
CA LEU A 156 15.36 11.58 18.25
C LEU A 156 14.93 10.74 17.05
N PHE A 157 15.85 10.39 16.16
CA PHE A 157 15.58 9.48 15.05
C PHE A 157 15.07 8.12 15.53
N ASP A 158 15.75 7.50 16.51
CA ASP A 158 15.33 6.22 17.07
C ASP A 158 13.96 6.30 17.76
N LEU A 159 13.74 7.34 18.58
CA LEU A 159 12.45 7.58 19.22
C LEU A 159 11.32 7.76 18.19
N HIS A 160 11.58 8.53 17.13
CA HIS A 160 10.59 8.80 16.08
C HIS A 160 10.30 7.54 15.25
N LEU A 161 11.29 6.67 15.02
CA LEU A 161 11.06 5.37 14.39
C LEU A 161 10.12 4.48 15.21
N VAL A 162 10.30 4.44 16.54
CA VAL A 162 9.39 3.69 17.43
C VAL A 162 7.98 4.27 17.38
N LEU A 163 7.85 5.60 17.50
CA LEU A 163 6.55 6.28 17.40
C LEU A 163 5.88 6.04 16.05
N PHE A 164 6.64 6.13 14.96
CA PHE A 164 6.16 5.83 13.61
C PHE A 164 5.59 4.41 13.53
N ARG A 165 6.27 3.41 14.09
CA ARG A 165 5.78 2.02 14.09
C ARG A 165 4.47 1.87 14.85
N VAL A 166 4.33 2.50 16.01
CA VAL A 166 3.10 2.48 16.81
C VAL A 166 1.95 3.15 16.04
N VAL A 167 2.18 4.34 15.49
CA VAL A 167 1.17 5.08 14.71
C VAL A 167 0.79 4.32 13.44
N TYR A 168 1.77 3.74 12.75
CA TYR A 168 1.56 2.95 11.54
C TYR A 168 0.70 1.71 11.81
N LEU A 169 1.07 0.91 12.82
CA LEU A 169 0.31 -0.27 13.21
C LEU A 169 -1.12 0.09 13.64
N TYR A 170 -1.27 1.16 14.44
CA TYR A 170 -2.59 1.66 14.81
C TYR A 170 -3.42 2.05 13.58
N ARG A 171 -2.81 2.71 12.58
CA ARG A 171 -3.48 3.08 11.32
C ARG A 171 -3.88 1.85 10.51
N GLU A 172 -2.99 0.87 10.34
CA GLU A 172 -3.30 -0.35 9.60
C GLU A 172 -4.49 -1.12 10.21
N ILE A 173 -4.50 -1.26 11.53
CA ILE A 173 -5.60 -1.92 12.25
C ILE A 173 -6.90 -1.12 12.14
N THR A 174 -6.84 0.21 12.16
CA THR A 174 -8.06 1.05 12.15
C THR A 174 -8.67 1.30 10.78
N ILE A 175 -7.91 1.16 9.69
CA ILE A 175 -8.42 1.39 8.34
C ILE A 175 -9.17 0.16 7.81
N ASN A 176 -8.79 -1.06 8.22
CA ASN A 176 -9.45 -2.29 7.78
C ASN A 176 -10.39 -2.81 8.88
N GLU A 177 -11.71 -2.70 8.66
CA GLU A 177 -12.72 -3.12 9.64
C GLU A 177 -12.65 -4.62 9.96
N THR A 178 -12.41 -5.48 8.96
CA THR A 178 -12.26 -6.92 9.18
C THR A 178 -11.07 -7.23 10.09
N ILE A 179 -9.93 -6.57 9.87
CA ILE A 179 -8.75 -6.71 10.73
C ILE A 179 -9.07 -6.19 12.13
N LEU A 180 -9.72 -5.03 12.24
CA LEU A 180 -10.12 -4.46 13.53
C LEU A 180 -11.03 -5.41 14.33
N GLU A 181 -11.97 -6.08 13.68
CA GLU A 181 -12.86 -7.06 14.30
C GLU A 181 -12.10 -8.28 14.84
N GLU A 182 -11.14 -8.81 14.09
CA GLU A 182 -10.27 -9.89 14.57
C GLU A 182 -9.39 -9.44 15.74
N PHE A 183 -8.81 -8.23 15.67
CA PHE A 183 -8.02 -7.66 16.76
C PHE A 183 -8.84 -7.36 18.02
N ARG A 184 -10.13 -7.03 17.89
CA ARG A 184 -11.05 -6.86 19.03
C ARG A 184 -11.31 -8.16 19.79
N LYS A 185 -11.07 -9.33 19.20
CA LYS A 185 -11.14 -10.61 19.93
C LYS A 185 -9.98 -10.76 20.93
N ILE A 186 -8.91 -9.98 20.77
CA ILE A 186 -7.76 -9.96 21.68
C ILE A 186 -7.99 -8.92 22.79
N GLY A 187 -8.15 -9.37 24.03
CA GLY A 187 -8.55 -8.50 25.16
C GLY A 187 -7.59 -7.34 25.44
N LEU A 188 -6.28 -7.57 25.31
CA LEU A 188 -5.24 -6.53 25.50
C LEU A 188 -5.37 -5.38 24.50
N VAL A 189 -5.60 -5.71 23.23
CA VAL A 189 -5.75 -4.73 22.15
C VAL A 189 -7.06 -3.95 22.32
N THR A 190 -8.12 -4.62 22.76
CA THR A 190 -9.40 -3.96 23.06
C THR A 190 -9.25 -2.91 24.15
N CYS A 191 -8.45 -3.16 25.19
CA CYS A 191 -8.17 -2.16 26.22
C CYS A 191 -7.46 -0.92 25.64
N LEU A 192 -6.42 -1.13 24.82
CA LEU A 192 -5.69 -0.06 24.15
C LEU A 192 -6.58 0.75 23.19
N ILE A 193 -7.40 0.08 22.39
CA ILE A 193 -8.33 0.72 21.45
C ILE A 193 -9.37 1.56 22.21
N ARG A 194 -9.86 1.09 23.37
CA ARG A 194 -10.84 1.83 24.19
C ARG A 194 -10.25 3.11 24.81
N MET A 195 -8.95 3.14 25.08
CA MET A 195 -8.29 4.34 25.61
C MET A 195 -8.09 5.41 24.54
N LEU A 196 -8.08 5.03 23.27
CA LEU A 196 -7.95 5.98 22.16
C LEU A 196 -9.34 6.42 21.69
N PRO A 197 -9.64 7.73 21.66
CA PRO A 197 -10.90 8.23 21.13
C PRO A 197 -10.98 7.96 19.63
N MET A 198 -11.56 6.82 19.28
CA MET A 198 -11.85 6.43 17.91
C MET A 198 -12.99 7.31 17.40
N SER A 199 -12.65 8.44 16.78
CA SER A 199 -13.59 9.16 15.93
C SER A 199 -14.13 8.16 14.91
N LYS A 200 -15.46 7.96 14.86
CA LYS A 200 -16.13 7.18 13.81
C LYS A 200 -15.79 7.83 12.47
N ARG A 201 -14.70 7.36 11.86
CA ARG A 201 -14.35 7.78 10.51
C ARG A 201 -15.23 6.98 9.60
N VAL A 202 -16.02 7.69 8.80
CA VAL A 202 -16.68 7.12 7.63
C VAL A 202 -15.59 6.42 6.84
N HIS A 203 -15.77 5.13 6.57
CA HIS A 203 -14.89 4.38 5.69
C HIS A 203 -14.67 5.26 4.45
N PRO A 204 -13.43 5.66 4.10
CA PRO A 204 -13.19 6.60 2.99
C PRO A 204 -13.64 6.05 1.63
N TYR A 205 -14.23 4.85 1.65
CA TYR A 205 -14.68 4.07 0.54
C TYR A 205 -16.04 3.45 0.92
N LYS A 206 -17.05 4.28 1.17
CA LYS A 206 -18.42 3.87 0.88
C LYS A 206 -18.62 4.23 -0.59
N ASP A 207 -18.63 3.22 -1.46
CA ASP A 207 -18.86 3.47 -2.89
C ASP A 207 -20.23 4.16 -3.01
N PRO A 208 -20.34 5.37 -3.57
CA PRO A 208 -21.64 6.02 -3.73
C PRO A 208 -22.61 5.12 -4.51
N SER A 209 -22.09 4.26 -5.39
CA SER A 209 -22.90 3.29 -6.11
C SER A 209 -23.44 2.15 -5.24
N GLU A 210 -22.86 1.84 -4.08
CA GLU A 210 -23.46 0.93 -3.09
C GLU A 210 -24.67 1.55 -2.40
N GLU A 211 -24.65 2.87 -2.17
CA GLU A 211 -25.80 3.60 -1.62
C GLU A 211 -26.98 3.58 -2.59
N PHE A 212 -26.73 3.70 -3.90
CA PHE A 212 -27.77 3.55 -4.94
C PHE A 212 -28.18 2.09 -5.21
N ARG A 213 -27.34 1.10 -4.87
CA ARG A 213 -27.64 -0.33 -5.14
C ARG A 213 -28.60 -0.95 -4.14
N ASN A 214 -28.60 -0.46 -2.90
CA ASN A 214 -29.47 -0.97 -1.85
C ASN A 214 -30.94 -0.59 -2.06
N ASP A 215 -31.24 0.46 -2.81
CA ASP A 215 -32.61 0.93 -3.01
C ASP A 215 -33.34 0.29 -4.21
N ASP A 216 -32.67 -0.40 -5.15
CA ASP A 216 -33.36 -0.80 -6.39
C ASP A 216 -33.19 -2.23 -6.93
N ASN A 217 -32.06 -2.95 -6.89
CA ASN A 217 -31.91 -4.06 -7.87
C ASN A 217 -31.02 -5.26 -7.47
N THR A 218 -31.47 -6.08 -6.52
CA THR A 218 -31.08 -7.52 -6.50
C THR A 218 -32.11 -8.44 -7.16
N ARG A 219 -33.31 -7.94 -7.50
CA ARG A 219 -34.35 -8.73 -8.20
C ARG A 219 -34.17 -8.80 -9.72
N THR A 220 -33.67 -7.77 -10.38
CA THR A 220 -33.91 -7.62 -11.83
C THR A 220 -32.97 -8.37 -12.79
N TYR A 221 -31.79 -8.84 -12.40
CA TYR A 221 -30.92 -9.50 -13.40
C TYR A 221 -31.37 -10.92 -13.76
N PHE A 222 -31.87 -11.69 -12.79
CA PHE A 222 -32.41 -13.03 -13.04
C PHE A 222 -33.90 -13.00 -13.41
N ASP A 223 -34.65 -12.02 -12.91
CA ASP A 223 -36.06 -11.82 -13.30
C ASP A 223 -36.19 -11.31 -14.75
N GLN A 224 -35.13 -10.79 -15.37
CA GLN A 224 -35.09 -10.41 -16.80
C GLN A 224 -34.70 -11.56 -17.74
N LEU A 225 -34.25 -12.69 -17.20
CA LEU A 225 -33.86 -13.90 -17.96
C LEU A 225 -34.90 -15.02 -17.87
N ALA A 226 -35.97 -14.83 -17.10
CA ALA A 226 -37.13 -15.73 -16.98
C ALA A 226 -38.30 -15.22 -17.82
#